data_AF-A0A5C7A8X4-F1
#
_entry.id   AF-A0A5C7A8X4-F1
#
_cell.length_a   1.000
_cell.length_b   1.000
_cell.length_c   1.000
_cell.angle_alpha   90.00
_cell.angle_beta   90.00
_cell.angle_gamma   90.00
#
_symmetry.space_group_name_H-M   'P 1'
#
loop_
_entity.id
_entity.type
_entity.pdbx_description
1 polymer ?
#
loop_
_entity_poly.entity_id
_entity_poly.type
_entity_poly.pdbx_seq_one_letter_code
_entity_poly.pdbx_strand_id
1 'polypeptide(L)'
;MEIGDAYQGGIIAYILQDVDPGYVAGETHGIITALEDQGFAAWGCFEGLIVGTSTAIGTGAANTIAIVNSCAEAGIAAKLCDDLVIVEYDDWYLPSKDELNKLYLNSEAIGGFGNYFYWSSSESVDGFAWEQRFNDSGQFTNVKSNASRVRAVRAF
;
A
#
# COMPACT_ATOMS: atom_id res chain seq x y z
N MET A 1 -0.02 19.83 10.76
CA MET A 1 0.13 18.46 10.27
C MET A 1 -1.17 18.14 9.57
N GLU A 2 -1.11 18.15 8.26
CA GLU A 2 -2.25 18.02 7.36
C GLU A 2 -1.88 17.05 6.24
N ILE A 3 -2.90 16.55 5.53
CA ILE A 3 -2.70 15.69 4.36
C ILE A 3 -1.93 16.49 3.30
N GLY A 4 -0.88 15.88 2.72
CA GLY A 4 0.03 16.54 1.78
C GLY A 4 1.29 17.15 2.41
N ASP A 5 1.37 17.26 3.74
CA ASP A 5 2.59 17.70 4.43
C ASP A 5 3.70 16.65 4.30
N ALA A 6 4.94 17.11 4.11
CA ALA A 6 6.12 16.25 4.24
C ALA A 6 6.34 15.86 5.72
N TYR A 7 6.41 14.56 6.00
CA TYR A 7 6.49 14.04 7.37
C TYR A 7 7.19 12.68 7.39
N GLN A 8 8.14 12.52 8.33
CA GLN A 8 8.87 11.27 8.61
C GLN A 8 9.28 10.46 7.36
N GLY A 9 10.00 11.12 6.44
CA GLY A 9 10.52 10.50 5.22
C GLY A 9 9.52 10.35 4.08
N GLY A 10 8.27 10.79 4.24
CA GLY A 10 7.24 10.73 3.20
C GLY A 10 6.28 11.91 3.21
N ILE A 11 5.07 11.67 2.75
CA ILE A 11 3.97 12.64 2.70
C ILE A 11 2.77 12.05 3.46
N ILE A 12 2.10 12.86 4.28
CA ILE A 12 0.90 12.41 4.99
C ILE A 12 -0.20 12.15 3.96
N ALA A 13 -0.56 10.88 3.80
CA ALA A 13 -1.59 10.45 2.86
C ALA A 13 -2.98 10.40 3.50
N TYR A 14 -3.04 10.15 4.80
CA TYR A 14 -4.31 10.03 5.53
C TYR A 14 -4.11 10.22 7.03
N ILE A 15 -5.09 10.80 7.70
CA ILE A 15 -5.17 10.89 9.16
C ILE A 15 -6.35 10.03 9.60
N LEU A 16 -6.12 9.13 10.56
CA LEU A 16 -7.15 8.21 11.04
C LEU A 16 -8.34 8.98 11.64
N GLN A 17 -9.54 8.48 11.38
CA GLN A 17 -10.80 8.97 11.90
C GLN A 17 -11.32 8.03 13.00
N ASP A 18 -12.31 8.46 13.76
CA ASP A 18 -12.86 7.71 14.91
C ASP A 18 -13.42 6.32 14.56
N VAL A 19 -13.78 6.10 13.30
CA VAL A 19 -14.22 4.81 12.76
C VAL A 19 -13.09 3.87 12.35
N ASP A 20 -11.85 4.38 12.24
CA ASP A 20 -10.73 3.61 11.73
C ASP A 20 -10.06 2.78 12.84
N PRO A 21 -9.64 1.53 12.55
CA PRO A 21 -8.79 0.77 13.44
C PRO A 21 -7.50 1.54 13.76
N GLY A 22 -7.14 1.61 15.05
CA GLY A 22 -5.95 2.32 15.52
C GLY A 22 -6.17 3.80 15.85
N TYR A 23 -7.37 4.35 15.65
CA TYR A 23 -7.69 5.68 16.14
C TYR A 23 -7.68 5.74 17.67
N VAL A 24 -7.04 6.78 18.21
CA VAL A 24 -6.99 7.08 19.64
C VAL A 24 -7.38 8.55 19.85
N ALA A 25 -8.40 8.80 20.67
CA ALA A 25 -8.89 10.15 20.91
C ALA A 25 -7.83 11.03 21.58
N GLY A 26 -7.48 12.15 20.94
CA GLY A 26 -6.46 13.08 21.42
C GLY A 26 -5.05 12.82 20.89
N GLU A 27 -4.85 11.74 20.12
CA GLU A 27 -3.61 11.43 19.41
C GLU A 27 -3.81 11.62 17.90
N THR A 28 -2.72 11.71 17.15
CA THR A 28 -2.78 11.78 15.68
C THR A 28 -1.98 10.65 15.08
N HIS A 29 -2.71 9.70 14.51
CA HIS A 29 -2.19 8.57 13.77
C HIS A 29 -2.61 8.64 12.32
N GLY A 30 -1.92 7.93 11.45
CA GLY A 30 -2.24 7.97 10.03
C GLY A 30 -1.37 7.11 9.15
N ILE A 31 -1.42 7.44 7.87
CA ILE A 31 -0.66 6.79 6.81
C ILE A 31 0.22 7.84 6.16
N ILE A 32 1.50 7.51 6.01
CA ILE A 32 2.48 8.26 5.22
C ILE A 32 2.75 7.46 3.96
N THR A 33 2.79 8.11 2.81
CA THR A 33 3.19 7.51 1.53
C THR A 33 4.61 7.93 1.17
N ALA A 34 5.34 7.05 0.48
CA ALA A 34 6.63 7.39 -0.12
C ALA A 34 6.47 8.53 -1.14
N LEU A 35 7.53 9.32 -1.37
CA LEU A 35 7.51 10.48 -2.27
C LEU A 35 7.37 10.06 -3.74
N GLU A 36 7.90 8.89 -4.10
CA GLU A 36 7.90 8.36 -5.46
C GLU A 36 7.46 6.90 -5.48
N ASP A 37 7.04 6.43 -6.66
CA ASP A 37 6.69 5.03 -6.91
C ASP A 37 7.95 4.14 -6.89
N GLN A 38 7.88 2.97 -6.27
CA GLN A 38 8.98 1.98 -6.20
C GLN A 38 9.16 1.22 -7.53
N GLY A 39 8.35 1.53 -8.55
CA GLY A 39 8.44 0.98 -9.90
C GLY A 39 7.19 0.22 -10.32
N PHE A 40 7.37 -0.71 -11.26
CA PHE A 40 6.36 -1.68 -11.68
C PHE A 40 6.82 -3.07 -11.26
N ALA A 41 5.92 -3.83 -10.64
CA ALA A 41 6.22 -5.19 -10.18
C ALA A 41 4.99 -6.08 -10.26
N ALA A 42 5.23 -7.38 -10.38
CA ALA A 42 4.22 -8.39 -10.12
C ALA A 42 3.83 -8.38 -8.63
N TRP A 43 2.60 -8.75 -8.32
CA TRP A 43 2.21 -9.01 -6.93
C TRP A 43 2.97 -10.22 -6.37
N GLY A 44 3.24 -11.21 -7.23
CA GLY A 44 4.05 -12.40 -6.93
C GLY A 44 3.22 -13.61 -6.54
N CYS A 45 3.84 -14.78 -6.52
CA CYS A 45 3.24 -16.04 -6.07
C CYS A 45 1.84 -16.25 -6.61
N PHE A 46 1.79 -16.27 -7.94
CA PHE A 46 0.56 -16.41 -8.71
C PHE A 46 -0.17 -17.71 -8.35
N GLU A 47 0.55 -18.81 -8.15
CA GLU A 47 -0.03 -20.09 -7.75
C GLU A 47 -0.17 -20.14 -6.22
N GLY A 48 -1.40 -20.20 -5.73
CA GLY A 48 -1.70 -20.36 -4.33
C GLY A 48 -2.24 -19.10 -3.66
N LEU A 49 -2.86 -19.35 -2.51
CA LEU A 49 -3.46 -18.34 -1.65
C LEU A 49 -2.49 -17.97 -0.53
N ILE A 50 -2.22 -16.68 -0.35
CA ILE A 50 -1.47 -16.14 0.78
C ILE A 50 -2.44 -15.94 1.95
N VAL A 51 -2.45 -16.92 2.85
CA VAL A 51 -3.33 -16.89 4.01
C VAL A 51 -3.03 -15.68 4.90
N GLY A 52 -4.08 -14.98 5.32
CA GLY A 52 -3.99 -13.94 6.34
C GLY A 52 -3.93 -12.51 5.81
N THR A 53 -4.05 -12.29 4.50
CA THR A 53 -4.23 -10.92 3.99
C THR A 53 -5.66 -10.41 4.22
N SER A 54 -5.82 -9.09 4.37
CA SER A 54 -7.11 -8.42 4.57
C SER A 54 -7.18 -7.10 3.78
N THR A 55 -8.37 -6.55 3.60
CA THR A 55 -8.58 -5.29 2.87
C THR A 55 -8.52 -4.05 3.74
N ALA A 56 -8.76 -4.20 5.05
CA ALA A 56 -9.05 -3.09 5.95
C ALA A 56 -7.87 -2.15 6.16
N ILE A 57 -8.16 -0.91 6.57
CA ILE A 57 -7.16 0.05 7.03
C ILE A 57 -6.40 -0.54 8.23
N GLY A 58 -5.08 -0.35 8.25
CA GLY A 58 -4.17 -0.88 9.28
C GLY A 58 -3.71 -2.32 9.02
N THR A 59 -4.11 -2.95 7.91
CA THR A 59 -3.70 -4.34 7.61
C THR A 59 -2.54 -4.45 6.62
N GLY A 60 -2.16 -3.36 5.93
CA GLY A 60 -1.15 -3.41 4.87
C GLY A 60 0.20 -3.95 5.33
N ALA A 61 0.65 -3.58 6.53
CA ALA A 61 1.90 -4.05 7.11
C ALA A 61 1.87 -5.57 7.35
N ALA A 62 0.83 -6.07 8.02
CA ALA A 62 0.67 -7.50 8.28
C ALA A 62 0.52 -8.32 6.98
N ASN A 63 -0.22 -7.78 6.00
CA ASN A 63 -0.33 -8.40 4.68
C ASN A 63 1.02 -8.49 3.98
N THR A 64 1.80 -7.41 3.98
CA THR A 64 3.12 -7.34 3.33
C THR A 64 4.06 -8.37 3.93
N ILE A 65 4.10 -8.48 5.27
CA ILE A 65 4.87 -9.51 5.98
C ILE A 65 4.41 -10.92 5.58
N ALA A 66 3.10 -11.16 5.50
CA ALA A 66 2.57 -12.46 5.09
C ALA A 66 2.99 -12.83 3.65
N ILE A 67 2.96 -11.87 2.73
CA ILE A 67 3.40 -12.07 1.34
C ILE A 67 4.90 -12.36 1.29
N VAL A 68 5.74 -11.53 1.91
CA VAL A 68 7.21 -11.69 1.87
C VAL A 68 7.65 -13.02 2.50
N ASN A 69 6.99 -13.46 3.56
CA ASN A 69 7.28 -14.75 4.20
C ASN A 69 6.81 -15.96 3.40
N SER A 70 5.74 -15.80 2.62
CA SER A 70 5.15 -16.89 1.85
C SER A 70 5.67 -16.96 0.41
N CYS A 71 6.27 -15.87 -0.08
CA CYS A 71 6.68 -15.72 -1.46
C CYS A 71 8.17 -15.44 -1.61
N ALA A 72 8.91 -16.43 -2.11
CA ALA A 72 10.36 -16.33 -2.34
C ALA A 72 10.73 -15.65 -3.67
N GLU A 73 9.74 -15.26 -4.48
CA GLU A 73 9.98 -14.58 -5.76
C GLU A 73 10.66 -13.22 -5.55
N ALA A 74 11.70 -12.95 -6.34
CA ALA A 74 12.43 -11.70 -6.28
C ALA A 74 11.68 -10.59 -7.03
N GLY A 75 11.78 -9.35 -6.54
CA GLY A 75 11.25 -8.16 -7.23
C GLY A 75 9.73 -8.06 -7.23
N ILE A 76 9.05 -8.73 -6.30
CA ILE A 76 7.59 -8.61 -6.12
C ILE A 76 7.21 -7.32 -5.40
N ALA A 77 5.99 -6.84 -5.62
CA ALA A 77 5.50 -5.55 -5.12
C ALA A 77 5.65 -5.39 -3.59
N ALA A 78 5.30 -6.42 -2.83
CA ALA A 78 5.43 -6.40 -1.37
C ALA A 78 6.90 -6.25 -0.92
N LYS A 79 7.81 -6.97 -1.59
CA LYS A 79 9.24 -6.93 -1.27
C LYS A 79 9.91 -5.61 -1.63
N LEU A 80 9.47 -4.96 -2.71
CA LEU A 80 9.92 -3.60 -3.04
C LEU A 80 9.59 -2.59 -1.94
N CYS A 81 8.48 -2.78 -1.22
CA CYS A 81 8.13 -1.95 -0.08
C CYS A 81 8.87 -2.38 1.19
N ASP A 82 8.92 -3.68 1.48
CA ASP A 82 9.53 -4.24 2.71
C ASP A 82 11.05 -4.01 2.78
N ASP A 83 11.76 -4.05 1.65
CA ASP A 83 13.20 -3.76 1.58
C ASP A 83 13.49 -2.24 1.54
N LEU A 84 12.47 -1.38 1.51
CA LEU A 84 12.64 0.06 1.30
C LEU A 84 13.11 0.76 2.58
N VAL A 85 14.16 1.57 2.43
CA VAL A 85 14.61 2.49 3.49
C VAL A 85 14.62 3.91 2.94
N ILE A 86 13.85 4.80 3.57
CA ILE A 86 13.83 6.23 3.25
C ILE A 86 14.27 7.01 4.49
N VAL A 87 15.42 7.68 4.36
CA VAL A 87 16.14 8.32 5.46
C VAL A 87 16.46 7.29 6.56
N GLU A 88 15.85 7.36 7.74
CA GLU A 88 16.01 6.39 8.83
C GLU A 88 14.88 5.36 8.96
N TYR A 89 13.85 5.42 8.11
CA TYR A 89 12.65 4.59 8.24
C TYR A 89 12.69 3.37 7.31
N ASP A 90 12.56 2.19 7.90
CA ASP A 90 12.64 0.85 7.29
C ASP A 90 11.35 0.02 7.50
N ASP A 91 10.26 0.67 7.91
CA ASP A 91 8.95 0.09 8.22
C ASP A 91 7.92 0.32 7.11
N TRP A 92 8.39 0.41 5.86
CA TRP A 92 7.56 0.61 4.68
C TRP A 92 6.88 -0.69 4.24
N TYR A 93 5.65 -0.58 3.76
CA TYR A 93 4.85 -1.73 3.34
C TYR A 93 3.95 -1.41 2.15
N LEU A 94 3.45 -2.46 1.49
CA LEU A 94 2.49 -2.33 0.40
C LEU A 94 1.09 -2.09 1.01
N PRO A 95 0.39 -0.99 0.67
CA PRO A 95 -0.87 -0.62 1.31
C PRO A 95 -1.94 -1.69 1.11
N SER A 96 -2.81 -1.92 2.09
CA SER A 96 -4.03 -2.70 1.88
C SER A 96 -4.95 -2.02 0.88
N LYS A 97 -5.96 -2.74 0.37
CA LYS A 97 -6.94 -2.21 -0.58
C LYS A 97 -7.59 -0.92 -0.08
N ASP A 98 -7.96 -0.86 1.20
CA ASP A 98 -8.67 0.30 1.73
C ASP A 98 -7.71 1.46 2.08
N GLU A 99 -6.45 1.15 2.43
CA GLU A 99 -5.37 2.17 2.57
C GLU A 99 -5.02 2.79 1.22
N LEU A 100 -4.89 1.98 0.17
CA LEU A 100 -4.64 2.45 -1.18
C LEU A 100 -5.76 3.37 -1.68
N ASN A 101 -7.00 3.11 -1.25
CA ASN A 101 -8.12 4.00 -1.53
C ASN A 101 -7.97 5.38 -0.86
N LYS A 102 -7.38 5.44 0.34
CA LYS A 102 -7.08 6.73 0.98
C LYS A 102 -6.00 7.50 0.23
N LEU A 103 -5.00 6.81 -0.32
CA LEU A 103 -4.00 7.44 -1.21
C LEU A 103 -4.67 8.01 -2.45
N TYR A 104 -5.58 7.27 -3.10
CA TYR A 104 -6.31 7.76 -4.26
C TYR A 104 -7.16 9.00 -3.94
N LEU A 105 -7.96 8.94 -2.87
CA LEU A 105 -8.85 10.05 -2.48
C LEU A 105 -8.08 11.34 -2.16
N ASN A 106 -6.84 11.22 -1.70
CA ASN A 106 -5.97 12.35 -1.36
C ASN A 106 -4.85 12.58 -2.39
N SER A 107 -4.94 11.95 -3.56
CA SER A 107 -3.86 11.95 -4.56
C SER A 107 -3.51 13.34 -5.09
N GLU A 108 -4.48 14.27 -5.12
CA GLU A 108 -4.24 15.66 -5.50
C GLU A 108 -3.33 16.40 -4.51
N ALA A 109 -3.56 16.19 -3.20
CA ALA A 109 -2.76 16.81 -2.14
C ALA A 109 -1.37 16.15 -2.01
N ILE A 110 -1.29 14.82 -2.23
CA ILE A 110 -0.05 14.06 -2.16
C ILE A 110 0.84 14.34 -3.39
N GLY A 111 0.25 14.33 -4.59
CA GLY A 111 0.96 14.43 -5.85
C GLY A 111 1.76 13.18 -6.23
N GLY A 112 2.44 13.24 -7.39
CA GLY A 112 3.40 12.21 -7.81
C GLY A 112 2.80 10.89 -8.32
N PHE A 113 1.47 10.74 -8.39
CA PHE A 113 0.82 9.56 -8.96
C PHE A 113 0.70 9.64 -10.49
N GLY A 114 0.91 8.51 -11.16
CA GLY A 114 0.66 8.37 -12.59
C GLY A 114 -0.73 7.80 -12.90
N ASN A 115 -1.16 7.90 -14.16
CA ASN A 115 -2.41 7.32 -14.66
C ASN A 115 -2.29 5.80 -14.88
N TYR A 116 -2.00 5.05 -13.82
CA TYR A 116 -1.78 3.61 -13.82
C TYR A 116 -2.63 2.90 -12.77
N PHE A 117 -2.59 1.57 -12.81
CA PHE A 117 -3.02 0.73 -11.70
C PHE A 117 -1.90 0.60 -10.68
N TYR A 118 -2.28 0.60 -9.41
CA TYR A 118 -1.41 0.45 -8.26
C TYR A 118 -1.80 -0.80 -7.48
N TRP A 119 -0.82 -1.63 -7.14
CA TRP A 119 -1.07 -2.82 -6.33
C TRP A 119 -1.43 -2.45 -4.89
N SER A 120 -2.34 -3.22 -4.31
CA SER A 120 -2.50 -3.35 -2.86
C SER A 120 -1.91 -4.67 -2.36
N SER A 121 -1.66 -4.80 -1.07
CA SER A 121 -1.27 -6.04 -0.39
C SER A 121 -2.45 -6.97 -0.09
N SER A 122 -3.66 -6.61 -0.52
CA SER A 122 -4.85 -7.42 -0.30
C SER A 122 -5.03 -8.43 -1.43
N GLU A 123 -4.97 -9.70 -1.09
CA GLU A 123 -5.33 -10.76 -2.01
C GLU A 123 -6.85 -10.81 -2.20
N SER A 124 -7.31 -11.19 -3.40
CA SER A 124 -8.74 -11.41 -3.63
C SER A 124 -9.09 -12.90 -3.59
N VAL A 125 -8.44 -13.68 -4.43
CA VAL A 125 -8.60 -15.14 -4.56
C VAL A 125 -7.28 -15.71 -5.11
N ASP A 126 -7.20 -17.04 -5.20
CA ASP A 126 -6.07 -17.71 -5.85
C ASP A 126 -5.79 -17.11 -7.25
N GLY A 127 -4.54 -16.73 -7.51
CA GLY A 127 -4.12 -16.06 -8.74
C GLY A 127 -4.45 -14.57 -8.89
N PHE A 128 -5.25 -13.95 -8.01
CA PHE A 128 -5.70 -12.56 -8.15
C PHE A 128 -5.51 -11.71 -6.90
N ALA A 129 -5.06 -10.47 -7.08
CA ALA A 129 -4.92 -9.46 -6.04
C ALA A 129 -5.66 -8.18 -6.40
N TRP A 130 -5.91 -7.32 -5.41
CA TRP A 130 -6.59 -6.03 -5.61
C TRP A 130 -5.60 -4.95 -6.06
N GLU A 131 -6.02 -4.17 -7.06
CA GLU A 131 -5.34 -2.96 -7.52
C GLU A 131 -6.33 -1.79 -7.63
N GLN A 132 -5.80 -0.56 -7.58
CA GLN A 132 -6.56 0.66 -7.75
C GLN A 132 -6.05 1.47 -8.93
N ARG A 133 -6.97 1.93 -9.78
CA ARG A 133 -6.67 2.78 -10.91
C ARG A 133 -6.72 4.25 -10.52
N PHE A 134 -5.61 4.96 -10.70
CA PHE A 134 -5.45 6.34 -10.23
C PHE A 134 -5.96 7.42 -11.21
N ASN A 135 -6.60 7.02 -12.32
CA ASN A 135 -7.22 7.96 -13.26
C ASN A 135 -8.77 8.03 -13.14
N ASP A 136 -9.43 7.07 -12.47
CA ASP A 136 -10.90 6.99 -12.45
C ASP A 136 -11.51 6.40 -11.16
N SER A 137 -10.74 6.26 -10.08
CA SER A 137 -11.12 5.68 -8.77
C SER A 137 -11.37 4.17 -8.72
N GLY A 138 -11.43 3.49 -9.86
CA GLY A 138 -11.86 2.10 -9.89
C GLY A 138 -10.90 1.16 -9.14
N GLN A 139 -11.45 0.29 -8.30
CA GLN A 139 -10.73 -0.82 -7.69
C GLN A 139 -11.12 -2.12 -8.38
N PHE A 140 -10.12 -2.89 -8.78
CA PHE A 140 -10.27 -4.09 -9.59
C PHE A 140 -9.40 -5.21 -9.03
N THR A 141 -9.68 -6.42 -9.48
CA THR A 141 -8.77 -7.54 -9.28
C THR A 141 -8.02 -7.81 -10.57
N ASN A 142 -6.76 -8.18 -10.44
CA ASN A 142 -5.92 -8.49 -11.58
C ASN A 142 -5.00 -9.68 -11.25
N VAL A 143 -4.50 -10.33 -12.28
CA VAL A 143 -3.65 -11.51 -12.18
C VAL A 143 -2.35 -11.12 -11.48
N LYS A 144 -1.96 -11.85 -10.43
CA LYS A 144 -0.78 -11.54 -9.61
C LYS A 144 0.54 -11.51 -10.38
N SER A 145 0.63 -12.19 -11.53
CA SER A 145 1.80 -12.20 -12.40
C SER A 145 1.90 -10.96 -13.32
N ASN A 146 0.83 -10.15 -13.41
CA ASN A 146 0.87 -8.88 -14.14
C ASN A 146 1.59 -7.81 -13.33
N ALA A 147 2.25 -6.89 -14.03
CA ALA A 147 2.94 -5.78 -13.40
C ALA A 147 2.01 -4.56 -13.25
N SER A 148 1.92 -4.03 -12.03
CA SER A 148 1.25 -2.76 -11.72
C SER A 148 2.19 -1.87 -10.91
N ARG A 149 1.86 -0.58 -10.79
CA ARG A 149 2.68 0.38 -10.03
C ARG A 149 2.69 0.02 -8.54
N VAL A 150 3.80 0.36 -7.89
CA VAL A 150 3.99 0.17 -6.45
C VAL A 150 4.25 1.53 -5.81
N ARG A 151 3.46 1.85 -4.77
CA ARG A 151 3.70 2.99 -3.89
C ARG A 151 3.66 2.48 -2.46
N ALA A 152 4.80 2.55 -1.80
CA ALA A 152 4.96 2.13 -0.41
C ALA A 152 4.30 3.14 0.53
N VAL A 153 3.79 2.63 1.65
CA VAL A 153 3.25 3.43 2.75
C VAL A 153 3.82 2.95 4.08
N ARG A 154 3.67 3.76 5.12
CA ARG A 154 3.93 3.40 6.51
C ARG A 154 2.91 4.03 7.43
N ALA A 155 2.76 3.50 8.64
CA ALA A 155 1.86 4.04 9.65
C ALA A 155 2.64 4.90 10.68
N PHE A 156 1.96 5.85 11.31
CA PHE A 156 2.49 6.66 12.41
C PHE A 156 1.42 6.90 13.47
#